data_AF-I4IRL0-F1
#
_entry.id   AF-I4IRL0-F1
#
_cell.length_a   1.000
_cell.length_b   1.000
_cell.length_c   1.000
_cell.angle_alpha   90.00
_cell.angle_beta   90.00
_cell.angle_gamma   90.00
#
_symmetry.space_group_name_H-M   'P 1'
#
loop_
_entity.id
_entity.type
_entity.pdbx_description
1 polymer ?
#
loop_
_entity_poly.entity_id
_entity_poly.type
_entity_poly.pdbx_seq_one_letter_code
_entity_poly.pdbx_strand_id
1 'polypeptide(L)'
;MNYLSIIIPTLNEELRIAATLKQIGAGVEIIVVDGGSTDKTREIAEQLGAKVIISSSKGRAFQMNLGAKIAKGDILLFLHGDTLLPHEFQEQIIDTLSQTGIVAGAFELKIDREEKTLRLVEKLVNWRSRWFSLPYGDQGIFLKASIFADLGGFPELPIMEDFELIQRLKKRGKIAIVAAAVITSARRWQKLGVGKTTLVNQLVIIGYYLKIPPRLLKSFYRLW
;
A
#
# COMPACT_ATOMS: atom_id res chain seq x y z
N MET A 1 -7.57 3.61 -23.72
CA MET A 1 -6.74 2.68 -22.92
C MET A 1 -6.49 3.35 -21.59
N ASN A 2 -6.88 2.75 -20.47
CA ASN A 2 -6.60 3.33 -19.15
C ASN A 2 -5.12 3.11 -18.84
N TYR A 3 -4.37 4.19 -18.64
CA TYR A 3 -2.94 4.10 -18.31
C TYR A 3 -2.77 3.95 -16.80
N LEU A 4 -1.98 2.96 -16.36
CA LEU A 4 -1.75 2.66 -14.94
C LEU A 4 -0.40 3.22 -14.47
N SER A 5 -0.42 3.97 -13.37
CA SER A 5 0.77 4.41 -12.64
C SER A 5 0.86 3.71 -11.29
N ILE A 6 1.98 3.01 -11.06
CA ILE A 6 2.29 2.34 -9.80
C ILE A 6 3.24 3.24 -9.01
N ILE A 7 2.82 3.61 -7.81
CA ILE A 7 3.54 4.51 -6.91
C ILE A 7 4.06 3.68 -5.74
N ILE A 8 5.39 3.66 -5.59
CA ILE A 8 6.07 2.82 -4.60
C ILE A 8 6.87 3.72 -3.65
N PRO A 9 6.39 3.98 -2.42
CA PRO A 9 7.19 4.66 -1.42
C PRO A 9 8.26 3.70 -0.89
N THR A 10 9.52 4.12 -0.89
CA THR A 10 10.65 3.31 -0.41
C THR A 10 11.46 4.02 0.68
N LEU A 11 12.08 3.22 1.55
CA LEU A 11 13.11 3.65 2.49
C LEU A 11 13.92 2.42 2.89
N ASN A 12 15.14 2.30 2.36
CA ASN A 12 16.06 1.17 2.58
C ASN A 12 15.44 -0.21 2.25
N GLU A 13 15.07 -0.42 0.99
CA GLU A 13 14.48 -1.64 0.46
C GLU A 13 15.36 -2.37 -0.57
N GLU A 14 16.69 -2.20 -0.53
CA GLU A 14 17.62 -2.79 -1.52
C GLU A 14 17.46 -4.31 -1.67
N LEU A 15 17.09 -5.01 -0.58
CA LEU A 15 16.94 -6.46 -0.54
C LEU A 15 15.67 -6.97 -1.23
N ARG A 16 14.68 -6.11 -1.49
CA ARG A 16 13.33 -6.53 -1.92
C ARG A 16 12.83 -5.80 -3.15
N ILE A 17 13.21 -4.54 -3.33
CA ILE A 17 12.69 -3.69 -4.41
C ILE A 17 12.91 -4.30 -5.80
N ALA A 18 14.03 -5.00 -6.00
CA ALA A 18 14.31 -5.69 -7.26
C ALA A 18 13.25 -6.73 -7.62
N ALA A 19 12.78 -7.52 -6.64
CA ALA A 19 11.78 -8.55 -6.87
C ALA A 19 10.41 -7.92 -7.18
N THR A 20 10.03 -6.89 -6.42
CA THR A 20 8.80 -6.12 -6.68
C THR A 20 8.77 -5.53 -8.09
N LEU A 21 9.84 -4.85 -8.50
CA LEU A 21 9.90 -4.21 -9.83
C LEU A 21 9.90 -5.24 -10.97
N LYS A 22 10.62 -6.35 -10.82
CA LYS A 22 10.60 -7.45 -11.80
C LYS A 22 9.22 -8.09 -11.93
N GLN A 23 8.47 -8.23 -10.84
CA GLN A 23 7.12 -8.79 -10.85
C GLN A 23 6.13 -7.89 -11.60
N ILE A 24 6.30 -6.56 -11.53
CA ILE A 24 5.45 -5.61 -12.25
C ILE A 24 5.63 -5.76 -13.77
N GLY A 25 6.87 -5.90 -14.22
CA GLY A 25 7.19 -6.03 -15.64
C GLY A 25 7.04 -4.71 -16.42
N ALA A 26 6.90 -4.81 -17.74
CA ALA A 26 6.76 -3.67 -18.64
C ALA A 26 5.29 -3.28 -18.88
N GLY A 27 5.06 -2.11 -19.48
CA GLY A 27 3.73 -1.68 -19.94
C GLY A 27 2.96 -0.78 -18.97
N VAL A 28 3.52 -0.48 -17.79
CA VAL A 28 2.96 0.45 -16.80
C VAL A 28 3.98 1.51 -16.41
N GLU A 29 3.51 2.67 -15.94
CA GLU A 29 4.40 3.67 -15.36
C GLU A 29 4.76 3.26 -13.93
N ILE A 30 6.06 3.17 -13.61
CA ILE A 30 6.52 2.86 -12.26
C ILE A 30 7.24 4.07 -11.66
N ILE A 31 6.75 4.53 -10.51
CA ILE A 31 7.26 5.70 -9.81
C ILE A 31 7.81 5.28 -8.44
N VAL A 32 9.15 5.22 -8.44
CA VAL A 32 10.12 5.23 -7.34
C VAL A 32 10.07 6.42 -6.37
N VAL A 33 9.30 6.47 -5.27
CA VAL A 33 9.37 7.62 -4.35
C VAL A 33 10.23 7.34 -3.12
N ASP A 34 11.50 7.74 -3.18
CA ASP A 34 12.49 7.44 -2.15
C ASP A 34 12.45 8.42 -0.97
N GLY A 35 12.33 7.90 0.24
CA GLY A 35 12.25 8.66 1.49
C GLY A 35 13.60 9.05 2.10
N GLY A 36 14.68 9.02 1.33
CA GLY A 36 16.03 9.24 1.85
C GLY A 36 16.77 7.95 2.19
N SER A 37 16.69 6.94 1.31
CA SER A 37 17.45 5.69 1.48
C SER A 37 18.96 5.95 1.45
N THR A 38 19.69 5.17 2.26
CA THR A 38 21.15 5.20 2.39
C THR A 38 21.80 3.95 1.83
N ASP A 39 21.01 3.04 1.27
CA ASP A 39 21.39 1.77 0.69
C ASP A 39 21.24 1.81 -0.86
N LYS A 40 21.33 0.68 -1.55
CA LYS A 40 21.25 0.62 -3.02
C LYS A 40 19.85 0.72 -3.61
N THR A 41 18.82 1.03 -2.80
CA THR A 41 17.41 1.04 -3.25
C THR A 41 17.18 1.85 -4.52
N ARG A 42 17.76 3.06 -4.60
CA ARG A 42 17.57 3.98 -5.73
C ARG A 42 18.21 3.44 -7.00
N GLU A 43 19.49 3.05 -6.90
CA GLU A 43 20.26 2.51 -8.00
C GLU A 43 19.57 1.29 -8.62
N ILE A 44 19.11 0.36 -7.78
CA ILE A 44 18.39 -0.84 -8.21
C ILE A 44 17.09 -0.46 -8.93
N ALA A 45 16.33 0.51 -8.41
CA ALA A 45 15.07 0.94 -9.01
C ALA A 45 15.27 1.60 -10.39
N GLU A 46 16.28 2.46 -10.53
CA GLU A 46 16.64 3.10 -11.80
C GLU A 46 17.11 2.07 -12.84
N GLN A 47 17.96 1.13 -12.44
CA GLN A 47 18.44 0.05 -13.31
C GLN A 47 17.31 -0.84 -13.85
N LEU A 48 16.21 -0.97 -13.10
CA LEU A 48 15.02 -1.72 -13.50
C LEU A 48 13.97 -0.86 -14.21
N GLY A 49 14.32 0.36 -14.61
CA GLY A 49 13.50 1.23 -15.45
C GLY A 49 12.43 2.02 -14.70
N ALA A 50 12.44 2.03 -13.37
CA ALA A 50 11.53 2.87 -12.61
C ALA A 50 11.97 4.34 -12.64
N LYS A 51 11.00 5.26 -12.68
CA LYS A 51 11.27 6.68 -12.47
C LYS A 51 11.48 6.93 -10.98
N VAL A 52 12.70 7.25 -10.58
CA VAL A 52 13.02 7.55 -9.18
C VAL A 52 12.95 9.05 -8.90
N ILE A 53 12.28 9.41 -7.81
CA ILE A 53 12.26 10.75 -7.24
C ILE A 53 12.64 10.68 -5.77
N ILE A 54 13.33 11.70 -5.30
CA ILE A 54 13.74 11.81 -3.90
C ILE A 54 12.76 12.73 -3.19
N SER A 55 12.13 12.21 -2.15
CA SER A 55 11.26 12.97 -1.27
C SER A 55 12.08 13.88 -0.36
N SER A 56 11.64 15.12 -0.20
CA SER A 56 12.22 16.07 0.76
C SER A 56 11.88 15.73 2.21
N SER A 57 10.91 14.84 2.44
CA SER A 57 10.45 14.44 3.77
C SER A 57 10.21 12.93 3.88
N LYS A 58 10.50 12.38 5.06
CA LYS A 58 10.19 10.98 5.41
C LYS A 58 8.71 10.84 5.74
N GLY A 59 8.04 9.88 5.11
CA GLY A 59 6.66 9.55 5.45
C GLY A 59 5.90 9.01 4.26
N ARG A 60 5.22 7.88 4.46
CA ARG A 60 4.53 7.17 3.39
C ARG A 60 3.49 8.05 2.71
N ALA A 61 2.66 8.77 3.48
CA ALA A 61 1.66 9.69 2.94
C ALA A 61 2.27 10.72 1.96
N PHE A 62 3.33 11.41 2.39
CA PHE A 62 3.99 12.43 1.60
C PHE A 62 4.63 11.82 0.33
N GLN A 63 5.30 10.68 0.46
CA GLN A 63 5.91 9.98 -0.67
C GLN A 63 4.84 9.53 -1.69
N MET A 64 3.73 8.94 -1.23
CA MET A 64 2.63 8.52 -2.10
C MET A 64 1.96 9.71 -2.80
N ASN A 65 1.72 10.81 -2.09
CA ASN A 65 1.15 12.04 -2.67
C ASN A 65 2.08 12.66 -3.73
N LEU A 66 3.38 12.70 -3.46
CA LEU A 66 4.37 13.22 -4.40
C LEU A 66 4.42 12.37 -5.67
N GLY A 67 4.39 11.04 -5.53
CA GLY A 67 4.33 10.12 -6.67
C GLY A 67 3.04 10.31 -7.48
N ALA A 68 1.90 10.40 -6.82
CA ALA A 68 0.61 10.64 -7.47
C ALA A 68 0.55 11.96 -8.23
N LYS A 69 1.20 13.01 -7.73
CA LYS A 69 1.23 14.33 -8.39
C LYS A 69 1.94 14.31 -9.75
N ILE A 70 2.92 13.43 -9.93
CA ILE A 70 3.70 13.33 -11.18
C ILE A 70 3.28 12.14 -12.05
N ALA A 71 2.34 11.34 -11.57
CA ALA A 71 1.78 10.20 -12.29
C ALA A 71 1.01 10.67 -13.51
N LYS A 72 1.15 9.93 -14.61
CA LYS A 72 0.45 10.21 -15.87
C LYS A 72 -0.76 9.30 -16.09
N GLY A 73 -0.90 8.26 -15.28
CA GLY A 73 -1.96 7.27 -15.36
C GLY A 73 -3.31 7.80 -14.90
N ASP A 74 -4.36 7.35 -15.58
CA ASP A 74 -5.76 7.55 -15.17
C ASP A 74 -6.11 6.72 -13.93
N ILE A 75 -5.33 5.67 -13.69
CA ILE A 75 -5.44 4.79 -12.52
C ILE A 75 -4.13 4.86 -11.75
N LEU A 76 -4.25 4.99 -10.43
CA LEU A 76 -3.14 4.93 -9.49
C LEU A 76 -3.21 3.63 -8.71
N LEU A 77 -2.07 2.96 -8.55
CA LEU A 77 -1.87 1.85 -7.63
C LEU A 77 -0.76 2.22 -6.63
N PHE A 78 -1.08 2.21 -5.34
CA PHE A 78 -0.11 2.39 -4.27
C PHE A 78 0.36 1.02 -3.78
N LEU A 79 1.65 0.74 -3.97
CA LEU A 79 2.26 -0.56 -3.69
C LEU A 79 3.48 -0.39 -2.80
N HIS A 80 3.68 -1.27 -1.81
CA HIS A 80 4.90 -1.25 -1.01
C HIS A 80 6.08 -1.87 -1.77
N GLY A 81 7.30 -1.36 -1.51
CA GLY A 81 8.53 -1.82 -2.16
C GLY A 81 8.97 -3.25 -1.82
N ASP A 82 8.27 -3.90 -0.90
CA ASP A 82 8.45 -5.30 -0.47
C ASP A 82 7.24 -6.18 -0.79
N THR A 83 6.40 -5.76 -1.73
CA THR A 83 5.16 -6.44 -2.09
C THR A 83 5.13 -6.81 -3.56
N LEU A 84 4.72 -8.05 -3.86
CA LEU A 84 4.61 -8.62 -5.20
C LEU A 84 3.16 -8.61 -5.65
N LEU A 85 2.89 -8.12 -6.87
CA LEU A 85 1.57 -8.15 -7.48
C LEU A 85 1.21 -9.54 -8.03
N PRO A 86 -0.08 -9.91 -8.05
CA PRO A 86 -0.53 -11.10 -8.75
C PRO A 86 -0.32 -10.96 -10.26
N HIS A 87 -0.38 -12.09 -10.98
CA HIS A 87 -0.50 -12.05 -12.44
C HIS A 87 -1.81 -11.39 -12.85
N GLU A 88 -1.83 -10.78 -14.04
CA GLU A 88 -3.03 -10.12 -14.62
C GLU A 88 -3.59 -8.99 -13.74
N PHE A 89 -2.72 -8.37 -12.92
CA PHE A 89 -3.15 -7.31 -11.99
C PHE A 89 -3.75 -6.11 -12.73
N GLN A 90 -3.30 -5.81 -13.95
CA GLN A 90 -3.77 -4.65 -14.72
C GLN A 90 -5.23 -4.85 -15.13
N GLU A 91 -5.54 -6.01 -15.71
CA GLU A 91 -6.87 -6.42 -16.12
C GLU A 91 -7.80 -6.43 -14.91
N GLN A 92 -7.38 -7.06 -13.81
CA GLN A 92 -8.17 -7.12 -12.57
C GLN A 92 -8.48 -5.73 -12.00
N ILE A 93 -7.52 -4.80 -12.04
CA ILE A 93 -7.72 -3.41 -11.60
C ILE A 93 -8.73 -2.70 -12.51
N ILE A 94 -8.55 -2.80 -13.82
CA ILE A 94 -9.41 -2.14 -14.82
C ILE A 94 -10.84 -2.67 -14.70
N ASP A 95 -11.02 -3.99 -14.66
CA ASP A 95 -12.31 -4.63 -14.53
C ASP A 95 -13.00 -4.22 -13.24
N THR A 96 -12.26 -4.19 -12.12
CA THR A 96 -12.80 -3.77 -10.82
C THR A 96 -13.27 -2.31 -10.85
N LEU A 97 -12.49 -1.38 -11.42
CA LEU A 97 -12.83 0.04 -11.47
C LEU A 97 -13.85 0.39 -12.58
N SER A 98 -14.18 -0.56 -13.46
CA SER A 98 -15.26 -0.45 -14.45
C SER A 98 -16.65 -0.68 -13.84
N GLN A 99 -16.72 -1.38 -12.70
CA GLN A 99 -17.97 -1.71 -12.02
C GLN A 99 -18.64 -0.49 -11.40
N THR A 100 -19.95 -0.36 -11.60
CA THR A 100 -20.75 0.74 -11.06
C THR A 100 -20.70 0.77 -9.53
N GLY A 101 -20.40 1.94 -8.97
CA GLY A 101 -20.37 2.18 -7.53
C GLY A 101 -19.07 1.78 -6.83
N ILE A 102 -18.09 1.23 -7.55
CA ILE A 102 -16.74 0.99 -7.04
C ILE A 102 -15.90 2.27 -7.21
N VAL A 103 -15.35 2.77 -6.10
CA VAL A 103 -14.51 3.99 -6.09
C VAL A 103 -13.03 3.70 -5.90
N ALA A 104 -12.70 2.52 -5.38
CA ALA A 104 -11.35 2.02 -5.20
C ALA A 104 -11.38 0.49 -5.08
N GLY A 105 -10.22 -0.13 -5.17
CA GLY A 105 -10.05 -1.53 -4.83
C GLY A 105 -8.73 -1.80 -4.13
N ALA A 106 -8.61 -3.03 -3.64
CA ALA A 106 -7.38 -3.60 -3.11
C ALA A 106 -7.38 -5.11 -3.38
N PHE A 107 -6.23 -5.75 -3.24
CA PHE A 107 -6.06 -7.19 -3.38
C PHE A 107 -6.22 -7.91 -2.04
N GLU A 108 -6.33 -9.23 -2.07
CA GLU A 108 -6.13 -10.03 -0.87
C GLU A 108 -4.67 -9.96 -0.40
N LEU A 109 -4.47 -10.11 0.91
CA LEU A 109 -3.15 -10.22 1.50
C LEU A 109 -2.70 -11.68 1.52
N LYS A 110 -1.47 -11.92 1.06
CA LYS A 110 -0.70 -13.13 1.31
C LYS A 110 0.68 -12.75 1.84
N ILE A 111 1.24 -13.55 2.72
CA ILE A 111 2.55 -13.34 3.33
C ILE A 111 3.54 -14.35 2.74
N ASP A 112 4.77 -13.91 2.46
CA ASP A 112 5.87 -14.67 1.81
C ASP A 112 6.45 -15.83 2.66
N ARG A 113 5.63 -16.48 3.49
CA ARG A 113 5.97 -17.63 4.35
C ARG A 113 4.78 -18.58 4.50
N GLU A 114 5.06 -19.84 4.86
CA GLU A 114 4.06 -20.91 4.94
C GLU A 114 3.59 -21.28 6.36
N GLU A 115 3.88 -20.43 7.35
CA GLU A 115 3.52 -20.70 8.74
C GLU A 115 2.00 -20.69 8.96
N LYS A 116 1.47 -21.67 9.70
CA LYS A 116 0.02 -21.79 9.99
C LYS A 116 -0.56 -20.54 10.67
N THR A 117 0.22 -19.89 11.54
CA THR A 117 -0.14 -18.65 12.23
C THR A 117 -0.31 -17.49 11.25
N LEU A 118 0.56 -17.39 10.24
CA LEU A 118 0.46 -16.38 9.18
C LEU A 118 -0.74 -16.65 8.27
N ARG A 119 -1.02 -17.92 7.94
CA ARG A 119 -2.24 -18.30 7.20
C ARG A 119 -3.53 -17.91 7.94
N LEU A 120 -3.54 -17.99 9.28
CA LEU A 120 -4.68 -17.48 10.07
C LEU A 120 -4.79 -15.96 9.98
N VAL A 121 -3.67 -15.24 10.07
CA VAL A 121 -3.66 -13.77 9.90
C VAL A 121 -4.20 -13.37 8.54
N GLU A 122 -3.71 -13.98 7.45
CA GLU A 122 -4.20 -13.74 6.09
C GLU A 122 -5.71 -13.91 6.00
N LYS A 123 -6.24 -15.04 6.50
CA LYS A 123 -7.69 -15.31 6.51
C LYS A 123 -8.48 -14.23 7.25
N LEU A 124 -8.02 -13.83 8.44
CA LEU A 124 -8.70 -12.83 9.26
C LEU A 124 -8.65 -11.44 8.61
N VAL A 125 -7.49 -11.06 8.07
CA VAL A 125 -7.31 -9.78 7.36
C VAL A 125 -8.21 -9.75 6.13
N ASN A 126 -8.17 -10.78 5.30
CA ASN A 126 -8.95 -10.84 4.06
C ASN A 126 -10.45 -10.89 4.32
N TRP A 127 -10.89 -11.66 5.32
CA TRP A 127 -12.29 -11.68 5.76
C TRP A 127 -12.75 -10.29 6.21
N ARG A 128 -11.97 -9.62 7.06
CA ARG A 128 -12.27 -8.27 7.55
C ARG A 128 -12.32 -7.26 6.39
N SER A 129 -11.35 -7.32 5.48
CA SER A 129 -11.27 -6.41 4.34
C SER A 129 -12.46 -6.60 3.40
N ARG A 130 -12.87 -7.85 3.11
CA ARG A 130 -14.05 -8.16 2.30
C ARG A 130 -15.36 -7.71 2.96
N TRP A 131 -15.54 -8.04 4.24
CA TRP A 131 -16.83 -7.80 4.91
C TRP A 131 -17.05 -6.33 5.26
N PHE A 132 -15.98 -5.60 5.62
CA PHE A 132 -16.09 -4.22 6.06
C PHE A 132 -15.61 -3.19 5.02
N SER A 133 -15.12 -3.62 3.85
CA SER A 133 -14.47 -2.75 2.85
C SER A 133 -13.34 -1.90 3.46
N LEU A 134 -12.49 -2.54 4.28
CA LEU A 134 -11.43 -1.85 5.03
C LEU A 134 -10.06 -2.46 4.74
N PRO A 135 -9.53 -2.44 3.51
CA PRO A 135 -8.19 -2.95 3.24
C PRO A 135 -7.11 -2.16 3.99
N TYR A 136 -5.98 -2.81 4.27
CA TYR A 136 -4.77 -2.16 4.76
C TYR A 136 -3.90 -1.66 3.59
N GLY A 137 -2.98 -0.73 3.84
CA GLY A 137 -2.08 -0.20 2.82
C GLY A 137 -1.17 -1.23 2.15
N ASP A 138 -0.88 -2.35 2.81
CA ASP A 138 -0.09 -3.47 2.26
C ASP A 138 -0.87 -4.37 1.29
N GLN A 139 -2.17 -4.11 1.09
CA GLN A 139 -3.03 -4.86 0.17
C GLN A 139 -3.04 -4.29 -1.26
N GLY A 140 -2.20 -3.29 -1.57
CA GLY A 140 -2.13 -2.67 -2.90
C GLY A 140 -3.40 -1.89 -3.23
N ILE A 141 -3.54 -0.69 -2.68
CA ILE A 141 -4.74 0.15 -2.88
C ILE A 141 -4.68 0.79 -4.27
N PHE A 142 -5.74 0.63 -5.07
CA PHE A 142 -5.86 1.25 -6.38
C PHE A 142 -7.18 2.01 -6.56
N LEU A 143 -7.14 3.08 -7.34
CA LEU A 143 -8.29 3.94 -7.64
C LEU A 143 -8.03 4.83 -8.86
N LYS A 144 -9.08 5.47 -9.37
CA LYS A 144 -8.95 6.48 -10.43
C LYS A 144 -8.20 7.71 -9.90
N ALA A 145 -7.29 8.24 -10.70
CA ALA A 145 -6.50 9.43 -10.38
C ALA A 145 -7.39 10.64 -10.07
N SER A 146 -8.52 10.79 -10.78
CA SER A 146 -9.51 11.83 -10.52
C SER A 146 -10.12 11.72 -9.11
N ILE A 147 -10.52 10.52 -8.68
CA ILE A 147 -11.06 10.29 -7.33
C ILE A 147 -10.02 10.63 -6.26
N PHE A 148 -8.76 10.24 -6.49
CA PHE A 148 -7.66 10.55 -5.57
C PHE A 148 -7.41 12.06 -5.47
N ALA A 149 -7.39 12.76 -6.61
CA ALA A 149 -7.22 14.22 -6.67
C ALA A 149 -8.37 14.94 -5.96
N ASP A 150 -9.62 14.53 -6.20
CA ASP A 150 -10.81 15.11 -5.57
C ASP A 150 -10.86 14.89 -4.04
N LEU A 151 -10.11 13.92 -3.52
CA LEU A 151 -9.96 13.67 -2.09
C LEU A 151 -8.84 14.49 -1.44
N GLY A 152 -8.01 15.17 -2.24
CA GLY A 152 -6.81 15.86 -1.79
C GLY A 152 -5.65 14.92 -1.45
N GLY A 153 -5.68 13.68 -1.95
CA GLY A 153 -4.68 12.66 -1.70
C GLY A 153 -4.71 12.01 -0.31
N PHE A 154 -3.62 11.34 0.06
CA PHE A 154 -3.44 10.83 1.42
C PHE A 154 -3.36 12.00 2.41
N PRO A 155 -4.02 11.90 3.57
CA PRO A 155 -3.80 12.86 4.63
C PRO A 155 -2.36 12.75 5.14
N GLU A 156 -1.71 13.88 5.39
CA GLU A 156 -0.33 13.95 5.88
C GLU A 156 -0.24 13.55 7.37
N LEU A 157 -0.56 12.28 7.62
CA LEU A 157 -0.49 11.68 8.94
C LEU A 157 0.83 10.92 9.10
N PRO A 158 1.41 10.93 10.31
CA PRO A 158 2.61 10.17 10.63
C PRO A 158 2.41 8.64 10.59
N ILE A 159 1.17 8.19 10.82
CA ILE A 159 0.67 6.81 10.79
C ILE A 159 -0.86 6.90 10.56
N MET A 160 -1.49 5.83 10.06
CA MET A 160 -2.93 5.72 9.76
C MET A 160 -3.38 6.51 8.53
N GLU A 161 -2.45 6.94 7.68
CA GLU A 161 -2.73 7.64 6.43
C GLU A 161 -3.60 6.83 5.46
N ASP A 162 -3.33 5.53 5.35
CA ASP A 162 -4.06 4.57 4.53
C ASP A 162 -5.47 4.34 5.09
N PHE A 163 -5.57 4.13 6.40
CA PHE A 163 -6.83 3.95 7.09
C PHE A 163 -7.77 5.15 6.90
N GLU A 164 -7.25 6.36 7.08
CA GLU A 164 -8.04 7.59 6.90
C GLU A 164 -8.44 7.79 5.44
N LEU A 165 -7.57 7.50 4.46
CA LEU A 165 -7.94 7.51 3.04
C LEU A 165 -9.10 6.54 2.76
N ILE A 166 -9.04 5.31 3.29
CA ILE A 166 -10.09 4.30 3.14
C ILE A 166 -11.41 4.77 3.76
N GLN A 167 -11.39 5.40 4.94
CA GLN A 167 -12.59 5.98 5.55
C GLN A 167 -13.21 7.07 4.67
N ARG A 168 -12.40 7.92 4.03
CA ARG A 168 -12.87 8.96 3.10
C ARG A 168 -13.46 8.35 1.82
N LEU A 169 -12.82 7.33 1.26
CA LEU A 169 -13.31 6.61 0.08
C LEU A 169 -14.65 5.92 0.34
N LYS A 170 -14.82 5.28 1.50
CA LYS A 170 -16.09 4.63 1.89
C LYS A 170 -17.28 5.57 1.92
N LYS A 171 -17.07 6.88 2.14
CA LYS A 171 -18.14 7.88 2.09
C LYS A 171 -18.59 8.20 0.65
N ARG A 172 -17.78 7.85 -0.35
CA ARG A 172 -18.05 8.10 -1.78
C ARG A 172 -18.57 6.86 -2.53
N GLY A 173 -18.25 5.66 -2.05
CA GLY A 173 -18.72 4.43 -2.67
C GLY A 173 -18.09 3.18 -2.08
N LYS A 174 -18.21 2.06 -2.79
CA LYS A 174 -17.70 0.77 -2.34
C LYS A 174 -16.23 0.61 -2.68
N ILE A 175 -15.52 -0.09 -1.79
CA ILE A 175 -14.14 -0.52 -2.02
C ILE A 175 -14.17 -2.02 -2.25
N ALA A 176 -13.77 -2.45 -3.45
CA ALA A 176 -13.75 -3.85 -3.84
C ALA A 176 -12.47 -4.55 -3.37
N ILE A 177 -12.58 -5.82 -2.96
CA ILE A 177 -11.42 -6.65 -2.65
C ILE A 177 -11.30 -7.73 -3.72
N VAL A 178 -10.29 -7.61 -4.57
CA VAL A 178 -9.97 -8.58 -5.62
C VAL A 178 -9.49 -9.87 -4.96
N ALA A 179 -9.95 -11.02 -5.45
CA ALA A 179 -9.60 -12.33 -4.88
C ALA A 179 -8.14 -12.75 -5.16
N ALA A 180 -7.51 -12.18 -6.18
CA ALA A 180 -6.07 -12.33 -6.36
C ALA A 180 -5.33 -11.66 -5.20
N ALA A 181 -4.22 -12.26 -4.77
CA ALA A 181 -3.48 -11.81 -3.61
C ALA A 181 -2.17 -11.14 -3.99
N VAL A 182 -1.87 -10.02 -3.32
CA VAL A 182 -0.51 -9.49 -3.25
C VAL A 182 0.28 -10.27 -2.21
N ILE A 183 1.57 -10.48 -2.47
CA ILE A 183 2.46 -11.18 -1.55
C ILE A 183 3.37 -10.15 -0.88
N THR A 184 3.24 -9.94 0.42
CA THR A 184 4.07 -9.01 1.19
C THR A 184 5.07 -9.72 2.09
N SER A 185 6.09 -8.99 2.55
CA SER A 185 7.17 -9.55 3.34
C SER A 185 6.78 -9.85 4.79
N ALA A 186 7.09 -11.06 5.26
CA ALA A 186 6.93 -11.50 6.65
C ALA A 186 7.89 -10.81 7.63
N ARG A 187 8.81 -9.95 7.16
CA ARG A 187 9.88 -9.30 7.96
C ARG A 187 9.37 -8.77 9.31
N ARG A 188 8.20 -8.12 9.30
CA ARG A 188 7.60 -7.56 10.52
C ARG A 188 7.17 -8.65 11.51
N TRP A 189 6.46 -9.66 11.03
CA TRP A 189 5.99 -10.79 11.84
C TRP A 189 7.14 -11.64 12.37
N GLN A 190 8.24 -11.75 11.63
CA GLN A 190 9.46 -12.43 12.11
C GLN A 190 10.14 -11.65 13.24
N LYS A 191 10.24 -10.33 13.12
CA LYS A 191 10.91 -9.49 14.14
C LYS A 191 10.12 -9.41 15.45
N LEU A 192 8.79 -9.29 15.36
CA LEU A 192 7.93 -9.02 16.52
C LEU A 192 7.12 -10.23 16.99
N GLY A 193 6.95 -11.24 16.15
CA GLY A 193 6.00 -12.31 16.35
C GLY A 193 4.59 -11.93 15.93
N VAL A 194 3.79 -12.95 15.59
CA VAL A 194 2.44 -12.78 15.02
C VAL A 194 1.47 -12.12 15.99
N GLY A 195 1.35 -12.66 17.21
CA GLY A 195 0.41 -12.14 18.21
C GLY A 195 0.71 -10.69 18.59
N LYS A 196 1.99 -10.36 18.76
CA LYS A 196 2.45 -9.01 19.10
C LYS A 196 2.18 -8.01 17.97
N THR A 197 2.48 -8.39 16.72
CA THR A 197 2.21 -7.55 15.56
C THR A 197 0.72 -7.24 15.44
N THR A 198 -0.13 -8.26 15.58
CA THR A 198 -1.58 -8.11 15.55
C THR A 198 -2.06 -7.20 16.67
N LEU A 199 -1.61 -7.44 17.92
CA LEU A 199 -2.00 -6.63 19.08
C LEU A 199 -1.61 -5.15 18.90
N VAL A 200 -0.36 -4.87 18.51
CA VAL A 200 0.12 -3.50 18.31
C VAL A 200 -0.69 -2.80 17.22
N ASN A 201 -0.98 -3.48 16.10
CA ASN A 201 -1.81 -2.91 15.03
C ASN A 201 -3.23 -2.60 15.53
N GLN A 202 -3.86 -3.50 16.29
CA GLN A 202 -5.21 -3.26 16.85
C GLN A 202 -5.21 -2.11 17.87
N LEU A 203 -4.19 -2.02 18.74
CA LEU A 203 -4.07 -0.92 19.70
C LEU A 203 -3.92 0.44 19.01
N VAL A 204 -3.17 0.50 17.90
CA VAL A 204 -3.06 1.74 17.10
C VAL A 204 -4.40 2.12 16.48
N ILE A 205 -5.15 1.16 15.92
CA ILE A 205 -6.48 1.40 15.34
C ILE A 205 -7.46 1.89 16.42
N ILE A 206 -7.50 1.21 17.57
CA ILE A 206 -8.35 1.59 18.70
C ILE A 206 -7.98 2.99 19.20
N GLY A 207 -6.67 3.26 19.38
CA GLY A 207 -6.19 4.58 19.79
C GLY A 207 -6.59 5.67 18.80
N TYR A 208 -6.53 5.39 17.49
CA TYR A 208 -6.99 6.32 16.46
C TYR A 208 -8.50 6.62 16.59
N TYR A 209 -9.33 5.59 16.80
CA TYR A 209 -10.77 5.78 17.05
C TYR A 209 -11.07 6.55 18.34
N LEU A 210 -10.25 6.36 19.38
CA LEU A 210 -10.31 7.14 20.63
C LEU A 210 -9.75 8.56 20.48
N LYS A 211 -9.45 9.01 19.26
CA LYS A 211 -8.91 10.34 18.92
C LYS A 211 -7.57 10.64 19.58
N ILE A 212 -6.78 9.60 19.90
CA ILE A 212 -5.40 9.79 20.35
C ILE A 212 -4.60 10.41 19.19
N PRO A 213 -3.84 11.51 19.42
CA PRO A 213 -3.07 12.16 18.38
C PRO A 213 -2.15 11.19 17.61
N PRO A 214 -2.19 11.16 16.26
CA PRO A 214 -1.38 10.25 15.44
C PRO A 214 0.13 10.32 15.70
N ARG A 215 0.64 11.47 16.15
CA ARG A 215 2.04 11.63 16.56
C ARG A 215 2.40 10.73 17.75
N LEU A 216 1.51 10.63 18.74
CA LEU A 216 1.70 9.75 19.90
C LEU A 216 1.59 8.27 19.50
N LEU A 217 0.64 7.94 18.62
CA LEU A 217 0.49 6.59 18.09
C LEU A 217 1.74 6.16 17.30
N LYS A 218 2.34 7.05 16.51
CA LYS A 218 3.62 6.77 15.84
C LYS A 218 4.75 6.54 16.84
N SER A 219 4.86 7.36 17.88
CA SER A 219 5.88 7.17 18.92
C SER A 219 5.74 5.82 19.60
N PHE A 220 4.51 5.43 19.97
CA PHE A 220 4.22 4.10 20.49
C PHE A 220 4.57 3.00 19.49
N TYR A 221 4.19 3.16 18.23
CA TYR A 221 4.44 2.17 17.18
C TYR A 221 5.93 1.94 16.93
N ARG A 222 6.77 2.98 17.05
CA ARG A 222 8.22 2.89 16.88
C ARG A 222 8.94 2.10 17.98
N LEU A 223 8.29 1.84 19.11
CA LEU A 223 8.85 1.02 20.19
C LEU A 223 8.86 -0.48 19.84
N TRP A 224 8.29 -0.85 18.69
CA TRP A 224 8.15 -2.22 18.21
C TRP A 224 8.69 -2.33 16.76
#